data_AF-A0A0F2SF80-F1
#
_entry.id   AF-A0A0F2SF80-F1
#
_cell.length_a   1.000
_cell.length_b   1.000
_cell.length_c   1.000
_cell.angle_alpha   90.00
_cell.angle_beta   90.00
_cell.angle_gamma   90.00
#
_symmetry.space_group_name_H-M   'P 1'
#
loop_
_entity.id
_entity.type
_entity.pdbx_description
1 polymer ?
#
loop_
_entity_poly.entity_id
_entity_poly.type
_entity_poly.pdbx_seq_one_letter_code
_entity_poly.pdbx_strand_id
1 'polypeptide(L)'
;MDAIKGCNASLWTPRAVAYRRKKNINDLELLPAVVIMEMVKAQASGVAFSCDPQSGRRDMLVIKAIAIQVGVYLLRHLKSNCLLPVKSQ
;
A
#
# COMPACT_ATOMS: atom_id res chain seq x y z
N MET A 1 -0.10 12.48 20.32
CA MET A 1 0.56 13.31 19.28
C MET A 1 1.82 12.65 18.71
N ASP A 2 2.43 11.67 19.38
CA ASP A 2 3.73 11.11 18.97
C ASP A 2 3.69 10.34 17.66
N ALA A 3 2.59 9.64 17.36
CA ALA A 3 2.41 8.95 16.08
C ALA A 3 2.48 9.92 14.87
N ILE A 4 1.85 11.10 14.98
CA ILE A 4 1.89 12.14 13.93
C ILE A 4 3.32 12.66 13.76
N LYS A 5 4.02 12.94 14.88
CA LYS A 5 5.43 13.35 14.85
C LYS A 5 6.32 12.28 14.21
N GLY A 6 6.08 11.01 14.51
CA GLY A 6 6.77 9.87 13.90
C GLY A 6 6.53 9.75 12.40
N CYS A 7 5.29 9.92 11.93
CA CYS A 7 4.96 9.98 10.51
C CYS A 7 5.71 11.13 9.81
N ASN A 8 5.73 12.32 10.40
CA ASN A 8 6.47 13.46 9.86
C ASN A 8 7.99 13.20 9.85
N ALA A 9 8.54 12.59 10.89
CA ALA A 9 9.95 12.21 10.94
C ALA A 9 10.34 11.16 9.89
N SER A 10 9.41 10.26 9.52
CA SER A 10 9.67 9.21 8.53
C SER A 10 10.05 9.75 7.14
N LEU A 11 9.60 10.95 6.81
CA LEU A 11 9.93 11.67 5.57
C LEU A 11 11.43 11.96 5.46
N TRP A 12 12.11 12.10 6.59
CA TRP A 12 13.53 12.48 6.68
C TRP A 12 14.48 11.28 6.82
N THR A 13 13.96 10.06 6.65
CA THR A 13 14.82 8.87 6.62
C THR A 13 15.77 8.92 5.42
N PRO A 14 16.99 8.33 5.52
CA PRO A 14 17.97 8.36 4.42
C PRO A 14 17.43 7.86 3.08
N ARG A 15 16.57 6.83 3.11
CA ARG A 15 15.93 6.27 1.91
C ARG A 15 14.97 7.26 1.25
N ALA A 16 14.16 7.97 2.05
CA ALA A 16 13.23 8.96 1.55
C ALA A 16 13.94 10.20 0.98
N VAL A 17 15.02 10.65 1.63
CA VAL A 17 15.87 11.74 1.11
C VAL A 17 16.52 11.34 -0.22
N ALA A 18 17.13 10.15 -0.30
CA ALA A 18 17.75 9.66 -1.53
C ALA A 18 16.75 9.56 -2.69
N TYR A 19 15.52 9.07 -2.44
CA TYR A 19 14.46 9.02 -3.45
C TYR A 19 14.09 10.42 -3.96
N ARG A 20 13.93 11.40 -3.06
CA ARG A 20 13.61 12.80 -3.42
C ARG A 20 14.70 13.43 -4.26
N ARG A 21 15.97 13.25 -3.88
CA ARG A 21 17.12 13.73 -4.66
C ARG A 21 17.17 13.10 -6.04
N LYS A 22 16.93 11.79 -6.17
CA LYS A 22 16.86 11.10 -7.47
C LYS A 22 15.71 11.62 -8.37
N LYS A 23 14.61 12.08 -7.75
CA LYS A 23 13.43 12.59 -8.45
C LYS A 23 13.42 14.11 -8.63
N ASN A 24 14.49 14.82 -8.22
CA ASN A 24 14.58 16.28 -8.23
C ASN A 24 13.40 16.98 -7.53
N ILE A 25 12.90 16.39 -6.44
CA ILE A 25 11.82 16.98 -5.63
C ILE A 25 12.44 17.92 -4.59
N ASN A 26 11.97 19.16 -4.53
CA ASN A 26 12.43 20.17 -3.58
C ASN A 26 11.96 19.83 -2.15
N ASP A 27 12.87 19.92 -1.18
CA ASP A 27 12.58 19.64 0.23
C ASP A 27 11.67 20.70 0.86
N LEU A 28 11.67 21.93 0.34
CA LEU A 28 10.88 23.05 0.87
C LEU A 28 9.43 23.08 0.40
N GLU A 29 9.11 22.39 -0.69
CA GLU A 29 7.75 22.34 -1.26
C GLU A 29 6.94 21.12 -0.78
N LEU A 30 7.55 20.28 0.07
CA LEU A 30 6.98 19.00 0.46
C LEU A 30 6.22 19.12 1.79
N LEU A 31 4.90 19.01 1.72
CA LEU A 31 4.02 18.99 2.90
C LEU A 31 3.45 17.58 3.13
N PRO A 32 3.83 16.87 4.21
CA PRO A 32 3.22 15.58 4.52
C PRO A 32 1.79 15.76 5.03
N ALA A 33 0.87 14.91 4.56
CA ALA A 33 -0.48 14.78 5.11
C ALA A 33 -0.59 13.47 5.88
N VAL A 34 -1.13 13.53 7.11
CA VAL A 34 -1.35 12.35 7.96
C VAL A 34 -2.83 12.01 7.98
N VAL A 35 -3.18 10.83 7.46
CA VAL A 35 -4.55 10.30 7.49
C VAL A 35 -4.75 9.49 8.76
N ILE A 36 -5.83 9.77 9.48
CA ILE A 36 -6.25 9.02 10.66
C ILE A 36 -7.48 8.22 10.27
N MET A 37 -7.42 6.91 10.44
CA MET A 37 -8.50 5.99 10.12
C MET A 37 -8.79 5.07 11.30
N GLU A 38 -10.05 4.69 11.45
CA GLU A 38 -10.46 3.71 12.44
C GLU A 38 -9.97 2.32 12.07
N MET A 39 -9.58 1.55 13.09
CA MET A 39 -9.14 0.17 12.93
C MET A 39 -10.35 -0.75 12.89
N VAL A 40 -10.56 -1.41 11.75
CA VAL A 40 -11.64 -2.38 11.59
C VAL A 40 -11.15 -3.79 11.95
N LYS A 41 -11.92 -4.50 12.78
CA LYS A 41 -11.71 -5.93 13.04
C LYS A 41 -12.13 -6.72 11.81
N ALA A 42 -11.16 -7.37 11.17
CA ALA A 42 -11.39 -8.13 9.94
C ALA A 42 -11.19 -9.63 10.20
N GLN A 43 -11.89 -10.49 9.47
CA GLN A 43 -11.61 -11.94 9.45
C GLN A 43 -10.49 -12.27 8.45
N ALA A 44 -10.36 -11.47 7.40
CA ALA A 44 -9.29 -11.51 6.43
C ALA A 44 -9.01 -10.09 5.93
N SER A 45 -7.80 -9.85 5.43
CA SER A 45 -7.47 -8.62 4.70
C SER A 45 -6.72 -8.94 3.42
N GLY A 46 -6.70 -7.98 2.50
CA GLY A 46 -6.40 -8.22 1.10
C GLY A 46 -5.86 -7.01 0.36
N VAL A 47 -5.14 -7.25 -0.74
CA VAL A 47 -4.94 -6.29 -1.82
C VAL A 47 -5.52 -6.91 -3.08
N ALA A 48 -6.26 -6.10 -3.85
CA ALA A 48 -6.79 -6.49 -5.15
C ALA A 48 -6.27 -5.52 -6.22
N PHE A 49 -5.90 -6.08 -7.37
CA PHE A 49 -5.57 -5.31 -8.57
C PHE A 49 -6.64 -5.59 -9.63
N SER A 50 -7.17 -4.53 -10.24
CA SER A 50 -8.16 -4.60 -11.33
C SER A 50 -7.56 -5.03 -12.67
N CYS A 51 -6.25 -5.27 -12.71
CA CYS A 51 -5.52 -5.85 -13.82
C CYS A 51 -4.42 -6.76 -13.26
N ASP A 52 -3.88 -7.65 -14.08
CA ASP A 52 -2.68 -8.41 -13.73
C ASP A 52 -1.48 -7.45 -13.61
N PRO A 53 -0.89 -7.26 -12.41
CA PRO A 53 0.21 -6.32 -12.22
C PRO A 53 1.53 -6.79 -12.86
N GLN A 54 1.64 -8.07 -13.27
CA GLN A 54 2.84 -8.59 -13.93
C GLN A 54 2.79 -8.40 -15.45
N SER A 55 1.65 -8.70 -16.09
CA SER A 55 1.50 -8.59 -17.56
C SER A 55 0.75 -7.33 -18.03
N GLY A 56 0.01 -6.65 -17.16
CA GLY A 56 -0.85 -5.52 -17.50
C GLY A 56 -2.21 -5.89 -18.10
N ARG A 57 -2.51 -7.19 -18.22
CA ARG A 57 -3.79 -7.71 -18.73
C ARG A 57 -4.97 -7.22 -17.88
N ARG A 58 -5.99 -6.66 -18.54
CA ARG A 58 -7.18 -6.08 -17.88
C ARG A 58 -8.38 -7.02 -17.84
N ASP A 59 -8.27 -8.18 -18.49
CA ASP A 59 -9.28 -9.23 -18.47
C ASP A 59 -9.19 -10.13 -17.23
N MET A 60 -8.31 -9.78 -16.29
CA MET A 60 -8.06 -10.54 -15.07
C MET A 60 -7.94 -9.63 -13.85
N LEU A 61 -8.64 -10.02 -12.79
CA LEU A 61 -8.56 -9.41 -11.47
C LEU A 61 -7.69 -10.30 -10.57
N VAL A 62 -6.70 -9.70 -9.92
CA VAL A 62 -5.76 -10.43 -9.06
C VAL A 62 -6.04 -10.06 -7.60
N ILE A 63 -6.44 -11.04 -6.80
CA ILE A 63 -6.66 -10.87 -5.36
C ILE A 63 -5.59 -11.63 -4.59
N LYS A 64 -4.99 -10.93 -3.63
CA LYS A 64 -4.10 -11.51 -2.61
C LYS A 64 -4.69 -11.21 -1.24
N ALA A 65 -5.10 -12.24 -0.50
CA ALA A 65 -5.69 -12.07 0.83
C ALA A 65 -5.16 -13.11 1.82
N ILE A 66 -5.16 -12.75 3.11
CA ILE A 66 -4.82 -13.65 4.21
C ILE A 66 -5.82 -13.46 5.35
N ALA A 67 -6.23 -14.59 5.97
CA ALA A 67 -7.06 -14.58 7.17
C ALA A 67 -6.23 -14.05 8.35
N ILE A 68 -6.57 -12.84 8.81
CA ILE A 68 -5.94 -12.19 9.97
C ILE A 68 -6.97 -11.33 10.67
N GLN A 69 -6.79 -11.13 11.98
CA GLN A 69 -7.74 -10.39 12.83
C GLN A 69 -7.64 -8.85 12.67
N VAL A 70 -6.58 -8.34 12.05
CA VAL A 70 -6.32 -6.89 11.88
C VAL A 70 -5.83 -6.57 10.46
N GLY A 71 -6.37 -5.53 9.83
CA GLY A 71 -6.16 -5.25 8.39
C GLY A 71 -4.76 -4.77 7.94
N VAL A 72 -3.73 -4.79 8.80
CA VAL A 72 -2.46 -4.07 8.55
C VAL A 72 -1.27 -4.98 8.18
N TYR A 73 -1.47 -6.29 8.10
CA TYR A 73 -0.35 -7.25 8.07
C TYR A 73 -0.02 -7.88 6.71
N LEU A 74 -0.49 -7.29 5.59
CA LEU A 74 -0.44 -8.01 4.32
C LEU A 74 0.89 -7.99 3.57
N LEU A 75 1.59 -6.86 3.52
CA LEU A 75 2.65 -6.68 2.50
C LEU A 75 3.92 -7.52 2.75
N ARG A 76 4.09 -8.14 3.93
CA ARG A 76 5.29 -8.93 4.26
C ARG A 76 5.15 -10.45 4.08
N HIS A 77 3.95 -11.03 3.95
CA HIS A 77 3.76 -12.50 4.03
C HIS A 77 2.74 -13.11 3.05
N LEU A 78 2.44 -12.45 1.93
CA LEU A 78 1.54 -13.01 0.91
C LEU A 78 2.17 -14.20 0.17
N LYS A 79 1.70 -15.41 0.46
CA LYS A 79 2.15 -16.67 -0.17
C LYS A 79 1.26 -17.20 -1.30
N SER A 80 0.10 -16.61 -1.59
CA SER A 80 -0.87 -17.19 -2.55
C SER A 80 -1.59 -16.12 -3.38
N ASN A 81 -1.63 -16.31 -4.71
CA ASN A 81 -2.36 -15.45 -5.65
C ASN A 81 -3.63 -16.16 -6.14
N CYS A 82 -4.77 -15.48 -6.11
CA CYS A 82 -5.98 -15.94 -6.79
C CYS A 82 -6.23 -15.05 -8.01
N LEU A 83 -6.30 -15.67 -9.20
CA LEU A 83 -6.56 -15.01 -10.47
C LEU A 83 -8.03 -15.26 -10.84
N LEU A 84 -8.81 -14.19 -10.97
CA LEU A 84 -10.23 -14.26 -11.34
C LEU A 84 -10.43 -13.59 -12.71
N PRO A 85 -11.05 -14.26 -13.69
CA PRO A 85 -11.39 -13.63 -14.96
C PRO A 85 -12.44 -12.53 -14.73
N VAL A 86 -12.27 -11.38 -15.36
CA VAL A 86 -13.27 -10.30 -15.35
C VAL A 86 -14.34 -10.68 -16.38
N LYS A 87 -15.54 -11.05 -15.92
CA LYS A 87 -16.70 -11.21 -16.83
C LYS A 87 -17.02 -9.83 -17.41
N SER A 88 -16.79 -9.66 -18.72
CA SER A 88 -17.29 -8.52 -19.47
C SER A 88 -18.82 -8.51 -19.39
N GLN A 89 -19.38 -7.44 -18.84
CA GLN A 89 -20.80 -7.11 -19.02
C GLN A 89 -21.08 -6.87 -20.51
#